data_AF-A0A2V7MMH3-F1
#
_entry.id   AF-A0A2V7MMH3-F1
#
_cell.length_a   1.000
_cell.length_b   1.000
_cell.length_c   1.000
_cell.angle_alpha   90.00
_cell.angle_beta   90.00
_cell.angle_gamma   90.00
#
_symmetry.space_group_name_H-M   'P 1'
#
loop_
_entity.id
_entity.type
_entity.pdbx_description
1 polymer ?
#
loop_
_entity_poly.entity_id
_entity_poly.type
_entity_poly.pdbx_seq_one_letter_code
_entity_poly.pdbx_strand_id
1 'polypeptide(L)'
;MRELVAAGKSWKAYIEGYPSYDANHVPMSYFADIRNNPTQAANMVPFTQFATDLANGTLPQFSFITPNLCNDAHDCALSVADTWLQTNIAPLISSALFQTDGLLIVWWDSSSFARLLLANATARAFAKPLESG
;
A
#
# COMPACT_ATOMS: atom_id res chain seq x y z
N MET A 1 -7.68 -6.63 6.05
CA MET A 1 -8.16 -7.27 4.80
C MET A 1 -9.55 -7.87 4.95
N ARG A 2 -9.82 -8.69 5.98
CA ARG A 2 -11.15 -9.27 6.22
C ARG A 2 -12.31 -8.28 6.14
N GLU A 3 -12.22 -7.15 6.85
CA GLU A 3 -13.28 -6.13 6.82
C GLU A 3 -13.42 -5.43 5.46
N LEU A 4 -12.31 -5.22 4.75
CA LEU A 4 -12.36 -4.68 3.38
C LEU A 4 -13.10 -5.65 2.45
N VAL A 5 -12.76 -6.93 2.51
CA VAL A 5 -13.40 -7.99 1.72
C VAL A 5 -14.89 -8.12 2.07
N ALA A 6 -15.23 -8.12 3.37
CA ALA A 6 -16.61 -8.18 3.84
C ALA A 6 -17.44 -6.96 3.37
N ALA A 7 -16.82 -5.79 3.29
CA ALA A 7 -17.44 -4.56 2.76
C ALA A 7 -17.43 -4.48 1.22
N GLY A 8 -16.97 -5.52 0.51
CA GLY A 8 -16.88 -5.53 -0.95
C GLY A 8 -15.83 -4.56 -1.51
N LYS A 9 -14.85 -4.15 -0.70
CA LYS A 9 -13.78 -3.24 -1.08
C LYS A 9 -12.58 -4.00 -1.65
N SER A 10 -12.06 -3.54 -2.79
CA SER A 10 -10.86 -4.11 -3.40
C SER A 10 -9.60 -3.72 -2.64
N TRP A 11 -8.61 -4.62 -2.57
CA TRP A 11 -7.31 -4.34 -1.97
C TRP A 11 -6.17 -5.01 -2.73
N LYS A 12 -4.97 -4.41 -2.73
CA LYS A 12 -3.73 -5.06 -3.17
C LYS A 12 -2.55 -4.64 -2.29
N ALA A 13 -1.57 -5.55 -2.18
CA ALA A 13 -0.25 -5.27 -1.63
C ALA A 13 0.77 -5.23 -2.78
N TYR A 14 1.40 -4.09 -2.99
CA TYR A 14 2.44 -3.86 -3.98
C TYR A 14 3.80 -3.97 -3.30
N ILE A 15 4.53 -5.05 -3.60
CA ILE A 15 5.72 -5.45 -2.82
C ILE A 15 6.95 -5.46 -3.73
N GLU A 16 7.94 -4.66 -3.39
CA GLU A 16 9.20 -4.63 -4.14
C GLU A 16 10.04 -5.87 -3.81
N GLY A 17 10.59 -6.53 -4.82
CA GLY A 17 11.30 -7.80 -4.66
C GLY A 17 10.40 -9.05 -4.68
N TYR A 18 9.08 -8.92 -4.83
CA TYR A 18 8.18 -10.07 -4.96
C TYR A 18 8.60 -11.02 -6.09
N PRO A 19 8.60 -12.36 -5.88
CA PRO A 19 8.13 -13.08 -4.69
C PRO A 19 9.17 -13.27 -3.58
N SER A 20 10.41 -12.79 -3.77
CA SER A 20 11.52 -12.91 -2.82
C SER A 20 11.70 -11.62 -2.00
N TYR A 21 10.75 -11.34 -1.12
CA TYR A 21 10.71 -10.15 -0.27
C TYR A 21 10.91 -10.50 1.21
N ASP A 22 11.23 -9.50 2.03
CA ASP A 22 11.25 -9.68 3.49
C ASP A 22 9.81 -9.68 4.03
N ALA A 23 9.32 -10.86 4.39
CA ALA A 23 7.96 -11.05 4.89
C ALA A 23 7.69 -10.28 6.19
N ASN A 24 8.72 -9.93 6.97
CA ASN A 24 8.55 -9.15 8.22
C ASN A 24 7.90 -7.78 7.98
N HIS A 25 8.05 -7.20 6.78
CA HIS A 25 7.49 -5.89 6.41
C HIS A 25 6.18 -5.98 5.62
N VAL A 26 5.67 -7.21 5.44
CA VAL A 26 4.43 -7.48 4.71
C VAL A 26 3.50 -8.30 5.60
N PRO A 27 2.74 -7.65 6.52
CA PRO A 27 1.85 -8.33 7.47
C PRO A 27 0.89 -9.32 6.81
N MET A 28 0.43 -9.04 5.59
CA MET A 28 -0.47 -9.90 4.81
C MET A 28 0.08 -11.31 4.60
N SER A 29 1.39 -11.47 4.56
CA SER A 29 2.06 -12.77 4.43
C SER A 29 1.77 -13.70 5.60
N TYR A 30 1.35 -13.17 6.75
CA TYR A 30 1.09 -13.96 7.97
C TYR A 30 -0.40 -14.21 8.21
N PHE A 31 -1.30 -13.55 7.47
CA PHE A 31 -2.72 -13.71 7.68
C PHE A 31 -3.22 -15.01 7.03
N ALA A 32 -3.77 -15.91 7.84
CA ALA A 32 -4.25 -17.22 7.39
C ALA A 32 -5.39 -17.12 6.36
N ASP A 33 -6.24 -16.10 6.47
CA ASP A 33 -7.32 -15.84 5.51
C ASP A 33 -6.84 -15.27 4.17
N ILE A 34 -5.57 -14.87 4.07
CA ILE A 34 -4.89 -14.58 2.81
C ILE A 34 -4.16 -15.82 2.31
N ARG A 35 -3.28 -16.41 3.13
CA ARG A 35 -2.45 -17.57 2.75
C ARG A 35 -3.26 -18.78 2.29
N ASN A 36 -4.39 -19.05 2.94
CA ASN A 36 -5.21 -20.23 2.66
C ASN A 36 -6.31 -19.94 1.62
N ASN A 37 -6.34 -18.74 1.04
CA ASN A 37 -7.33 -18.34 0.05
C ASN A 37 -6.61 -17.84 -1.22
N PRO A 38 -6.55 -18.66 -2.30
CA PRO A 38 -5.85 -18.28 -3.52
C PRO A 38 -6.29 -16.95 -4.14
N THR A 39 -7.58 -16.61 -4.03
CA THR A 39 -8.10 -15.33 -4.51
C THR A 39 -7.53 -14.14 -3.71
N GLN A 40 -7.36 -14.30 -2.40
CA GLN A 40 -6.78 -13.25 -1.56
C GLN A 40 -5.26 -13.21 -1.70
N ALA A 41 -4.59 -14.37 -1.82
CA ALA A 41 -3.16 -14.44 -2.08
C ALA A 41 -2.78 -13.75 -3.41
N ALA A 42 -3.65 -13.80 -4.43
CA ALA A 42 -3.45 -13.12 -5.70
C ALA A 42 -3.44 -11.58 -5.61
N ASN A 43 -3.86 -11.00 -4.49
CA ASN A 43 -3.77 -9.54 -4.26
C ASN A 43 -2.37 -9.09 -3.81
N MET A 44 -1.46 -10.01 -3.52
CA MET A 44 -0.05 -9.71 -3.28
C MET A 44 0.70 -9.78 -4.61
N VAL A 45 1.20 -8.63 -5.07
CA VAL A 45 1.75 -8.46 -6.42
C VAL A 45 3.11 -7.77 -6.39
N PRO A 46 3.95 -7.95 -7.43
CA PRO A 46 5.15 -7.14 -7.60
C PRO A 46 4.84 -5.65 -7.61
N PHE A 47 5.71 -4.86 -6.98
CA PHE A 47 5.56 -3.40 -6.92
C PHE A 47 5.45 -2.75 -8.30
N THR A 48 6.07 -3.33 -9.34
CA THR A 48 5.96 -2.84 -10.72
C THR A 48 4.52 -2.73 -11.24
N GLN A 49 3.59 -3.52 -10.69
CA GLN A 49 2.16 -3.45 -11.02
C GLN A 49 1.53 -2.11 -10.58
N PHE A 50 2.08 -1.43 -9.56
CA PHE A 50 1.54 -0.18 -9.05
C PHE A 50 1.48 0.91 -10.14
N ALA A 51 2.58 1.08 -10.89
CA ALA A 51 2.64 2.06 -11.96
C ALA A 51 1.64 1.75 -13.09
N THR A 52 1.46 0.46 -13.44
CA THR A 52 0.47 0.02 -14.42
C THR A 52 -0.95 0.31 -13.94
N ASP A 53 -1.27 -0.05 -12.69
CA ASP A 53 -2.61 0.18 -12.13
C ASP A 53 -2.92 1.68 -11.99
N LEU A 54 -1.92 2.50 -11.61
CA LEU A 54 -2.04 3.95 -11.53
C LEU A 54 -2.31 4.56 -12.92
N ALA A 55 -1.52 4.19 -13.93
CA ALA A 55 -1.67 4.71 -15.29
C ALA A 55 -3.03 4.35 -15.93
N ASN A 56 -3.57 3.18 -15.59
CA ASN A 56 -4.85 2.70 -16.10
C ASN A 56 -6.05 3.17 -15.26
N GLY A 57 -5.81 3.84 -14.13
CA GLY A 57 -6.87 4.21 -13.18
C GLY A 57 -7.59 3.04 -12.53
N THR A 58 -6.87 1.94 -12.32
CA THR A 58 -7.38 0.68 -11.75
C THR A 58 -6.74 0.35 -10.40
N LEU A 59 -6.23 1.35 -9.67
CA LEU A 59 -5.79 1.15 -8.29
C LEU A 59 -6.95 0.61 -7.43
N PRO A 60 -6.69 -0.30 -6.49
CA PRO A 60 -7.70 -0.80 -5.59
C PRO A 60 -8.11 0.28 -4.58
N GLN A 61 -9.25 0.07 -3.92
CA GLN A 61 -9.73 0.95 -2.86
C GLN A 61 -8.87 0.89 -1.60
N PHE A 62 -8.01 -0.12 -1.45
CA PHE A 62 -6.95 -0.21 -0.47
C PHE A 62 -5.63 -0.66 -1.09
N SER A 63 -4.67 0.27 -1.18
CA SER A 63 -3.29 -0.04 -1.61
C SER A 63 -2.34 -0.05 -0.42
N PHE A 64 -1.56 -1.12 -0.29
CA PHE A 64 -0.47 -1.25 0.67
C PHE A 64 0.84 -1.40 -0.08
N ILE A 65 1.79 -0.49 0.14
CA ILE A 65 3.05 -0.47 -0.62
C ILE A 65 4.20 -0.76 0.33
N THR A 66 5.01 -1.76 0.00
CA THR A 66 6.21 -2.15 0.76
C THR A 66 7.43 -2.06 -0.17
N PRO A 67 8.29 -1.05 -0.02
CA PRO A 67 9.59 -0.99 -0.69
C PRO A 67 10.51 -2.11 -0.20
N ASN A 68 11.60 -2.36 -0.93
CA ASN A 68 12.62 -3.30 -0.45
C ASN A 68 13.46 -2.68 0.69
N LEU A 69 14.32 -3.48 1.33
CA LEU A 69 15.12 -3.06 2.50
C LEU A 69 16.06 -1.85 2.24
N CYS A 70 16.43 -1.57 0.98
CA CYS A 70 17.20 -0.37 0.66
C CYS A 70 16.29 0.86 0.49
N ASN A 71 15.13 0.66 -0.12
CA ASN A 71 14.19 1.73 -0.45
C ASN A 71 13.23 2.08 0.69
N ASP A 72 13.10 1.23 1.70
CA ASP A 72 12.25 1.48 2.88
C ASP A 72 12.93 2.35 3.93
N ALA A 73 14.25 2.62 3.79
CA ALA A 73 15.18 3.27 4.73
C ALA A 73 15.76 2.38 5.85
N HIS A 74 15.76 1.05 5.66
CA HIS A 74 16.39 0.13 6.60
C HIS A 74 17.91 -0.05 6.37
N ASP A 75 18.31 -0.48 5.18
CA ASP A 75 19.70 -0.87 4.86
C ASP A 75 20.49 0.25 4.18
N CYS A 76 19.80 1.24 3.60
CA CYS A 76 20.39 2.32 2.83
C CYS A 76 20.08 3.69 3.44
N ALA A 77 20.77 4.73 2.94
CA ALA A 77 20.60 6.09 3.42
C ALA A 77 19.18 6.61 3.19
N LEU A 78 18.72 7.53 4.06
CA LEU A 78 17.41 8.18 3.94
C LEU A 78 17.20 8.85 2.57
N SER A 79 18.27 9.35 1.93
CA SER A 79 18.19 9.94 0.59
C SER A 79 17.79 8.94 -0.48
N VAL A 80 18.09 7.65 -0.31
CA VAL A 80 17.65 6.57 -1.21
C VAL A 80 16.14 6.38 -1.10
N ALA A 81 15.61 6.29 0.13
CA ALA A 81 14.17 6.20 0.36
C ALA A 81 13.42 7.46 -0.11
N ASP A 82 13.98 8.64 0.09
CA ASP A 82 13.40 9.90 -0.39
C ASP A 82 13.36 9.95 -1.94
N THR A 83 14.45 9.55 -2.60
CA THR A 83 14.49 9.43 -4.06
C THR A 83 13.46 8.41 -4.56
N TRP A 84 13.32 7.29 -3.86
CA TRP A 84 12.33 6.27 -4.18
C TRP A 84 10.89 6.80 -4.05
N LEU A 85 10.59 7.55 -2.99
CA LEU A 85 9.31 8.21 -2.78
C LEU A 85 8.99 9.20 -3.90
N GLN A 86 9.93 10.09 -4.21
CA GLN A 86 9.76 11.07 -5.30
C GLN A 86 9.52 10.37 -6.64
N THR A 87 10.25 9.30 -6.93
CA THR A 87 10.13 8.58 -8.20
C THR A 87 8.80 7.84 -8.32
N ASN A 88 8.38 7.17 -7.26
CA ASN A 88 7.30 6.18 -7.35
C ASN A 88 5.96 6.67 -6.80
N ILE A 89 5.96 7.61 -5.86
CA ILE A 89 4.75 8.08 -5.16
C ILE A 89 4.35 9.49 -5.60
N ALA A 90 5.28 10.36 -5.99
CA ALA A 90 4.91 11.67 -6.54
C ALA A 90 3.92 11.59 -7.72
N PRO A 91 4.01 10.59 -8.65
CA PRO A 91 3.00 10.41 -9.70
C PRO A 91 1.59 10.11 -9.17
N LEU A 92 1.47 9.41 -8.04
CA LEU A 92 0.18 9.19 -7.39
C LEU A 92 -0.39 10.53 -6.92
N ILE A 93 0.41 11.31 -6.18
CA ILE A 93 -0.01 12.59 -5.59
C ILE A 93 -0.45 13.59 -6.67
N SER A 94 0.19 13.58 -7.85
CA SER A 94 -0.16 14.44 -8.97
C SER A 94 -1.33 13.92 -9.81
N SER A 95 -1.79 12.68 -9.60
CA SER A 95 -2.87 12.09 -10.39
C SER A 95 -4.24 12.65 -10.01
N ALA A 96 -5.12 12.80 -10.99
CA ALA A 96 -6.51 13.21 -10.76
C ALA A 96 -7.27 12.22 -9.85
N LEU A 97 -6.92 10.93 -9.94
CA LEU A 97 -7.48 9.87 -9.08
C LEU A 97 -7.21 10.17 -7.61
N PHE A 98 -5.98 10.57 -7.27
CA PHE A 98 -5.62 10.90 -5.90
C PHE A 98 -6.16 12.26 -5.47
N GLN A 99 -6.13 13.27 -6.34
CA GLN A 99 -6.56 14.63 -5.98
C GLN A 99 -8.08 14.76 -5.75
N THR A 100 -8.87 13.78 -6.21
CA THR A 100 -10.32 13.78 -6.00
C THR A 100 -10.68 13.51 -4.54
N ASP A 101 -10.17 12.43 -3.95
CA ASP A 101 -10.48 12.01 -2.57
C ASP A 101 -9.41 11.08 -1.95
N GLY A 102 -8.20 11.08 -2.48
CA GLY A 102 -7.11 10.24 -2.02
C GLY A 102 -6.61 10.63 -0.63
N LEU A 103 -6.25 9.63 0.17
CA LEU A 103 -5.49 9.77 1.40
C LEU A 103 -4.11 9.13 1.19
N LEU A 104 -3.06 9.72 1.74
CA LEU A 104 -1.76 9.07 1.76
C LEU A 104 -1.25 9.09 3.19
N ILE A 105 -1.16 7.92 3.79
CA ILE A 105 -0.51 7.75 5.08
C ILE A 105 0.89 7.22 4.81
N VAL A 106 1.89 7.94 5.29
CA VAL A 106 3.29 7.52 5.34
C VAL A 106 3.63 7.30 6.80
N TRP A 107 3.97 6.07 7.18
CA TRP A 107 4.31 5.74 8.57
C TRP A 107 5.58 4.87 8.66
N TRP A 108 5.96 4.50 9.90
CA TRP A 108 7.13 3.69 10.21
C TRP A 108 6.78 2.50 11.12
N ASP A 109 7.26 1.30 10.80
CA ASP A 109 6.95 0.07 11.58
C ASP A 109 7.82 -0.09 12.85
N SER A 110 8.96 0.60 12.92
CA SER A 110 9.95 0.50 13.98
C SER A 110 10.75 1.79 14.13
N SER A 111 11.23 2.06 15.35
CA SER A 111 11.87 3.34 15.72
C SER A 111 13.39 3.36 15.54
N SER A 112 14.02 2.23 15.18
CA SER A 112 15.46 2.15 14.95
C SER A 112 15.73 1.85 13.47
N PHE A 113 15.76 2.89 12.66
CA PHE A 113 15.88 2.86 11.18
C PHE A 113 14.51 2.72 10.48
N ALA A 114 13.97 3.90 10.17
CA ALA A 114 12.78 4.19 9.40
C ALA A 114 12.47 3.13 8.33
N ARG A 115 11.30 2.46 8.42
CA ARG A 115 10.62 1.76 7.31
C ARG A 115 9.32 2.40 6.84
N LEU A 116 9.31 3.04 5.68
CA LEU A 116 8.11 3.63 5.07
C LEU A 116 7.03 2.58 4.79
N LEU A 117 5.80 2.84 5.20
CA LEU A 117 4.64 2.22 4.56
C LEU A 117 3.64 3.28 4.13
N LEU A 118 3.24 3.15 2.86
CA LEU A 118 2.22 3.99 2.24
C LEU A 118 0.87 3.27 2.30
N ALA A 119 -0.14 3.95 2.85
CA ALA A 119 -1.52 3.50 2.76
C ALA A 119 -2.49 4.63 2.30
N ASN A 120 -2.91 4.45 1.05
CA ASN A 120 -4.27 4.43 0.50
C ASN A 120 -5.08 5.68 0.07
N ALA A 121 -5.13 5.90 -1.25
CA ALA A 121 -6.18 6.67 -1.91
C ALA A 121 -7.55 5.97 -1.76
N THR A 122 -8.43 6.47 -0.87
CA THR A 122 -9.77 5.88 -0.71
C THR A 122 -10.84 6.85 -1.19
N ALA A 123 -11.60 6.43 -2.22
CA ALA A 123 -12.96 6.92 -2.37
C ALA A 123 -13.84 6.38 -1.23
N ARG A 124 -13.95 7.18 -0.16
CA ARG A 124 -14.81 7.09 1.04
C ARG A 124 -14.95 5.72 1.71
N ALA A 125 -14.58 5.68 3.00
CA ALA A 125 -15.49 5.24 4.07
C ALA A 125 -14.89 5.49 5.47
N PHE A 126 -15.07 6.69 6.03
CA PHE A 126 -15.28 6.89 7.47
C PHE A 126 -16.14 8.14 7.67
N ALA A 127 -17.44 8.00 7.40
CA ALA A 127 -18.44 8.88 7.99
C ALA A 127 -19.40 7.97 8.74
N LYS A 128 -19.24 7.89 10.07
CA LYS A 128 -20.36 7.52 10.93
C LYS A 128 -21.40 8.65 10.74
N PRO A 129 -22.67 8.36 10.42
CA PRO A 129 -23.69 9.41 10.42
C PRO A 129 -23.70 10.04 11.81
N LEU A 130 -23.59 11.37 11.87
CA LEU A 130 -24.04 12.08 13.06
C LEU A 130 -25.56 11.88 13.09
N GLU A 131 -26.03 11.07 14.04
CA GLU A 131 -27.46 11.03 14.35
C GLU A 131 -27.85 12.43 14.83
N SER A 132 -28.79 13.04 14.12
CA SER A 132 -29.43 14.29 14.52
C SER A 132 -30.37 13.98 15.68
N GLY A 133 -30.01 14.45 16.88
CA GLY A 133 -30.89 14.64 18.03
C GLY A 133 -30.89 16.11 18.42
#